data_AF-A0AAE8ZY30-F1
#
_entry.id   AF-A0AAE8ZY30-F1
#
_cell.length_a   1.000
_cell.length_b   1.000
_cell.length_c   1.000
_cell.angle_alpha   90.00
_cell.angle_beta   90.00
_cell.angle_gamma   90.00
#
_symmetry.space_group_name_H-M   'P 1'
#
loop_
_entity.id
_entity.type
_entity.pdbx_description
1 polymer ?
#
loop_
_entity_poly.entity_id
_entity_poly.type
_entity_poly.pdbx_seq_one_letter_code
_entity_poly.pdbx_strand_id
1 'polypeptide(L)'
;MKPQFQDPECIFEPGELTQRNIGSFPKCTKVCSFLKIEGLPILKYEDLAEAFENLEVLVGGLKIVDTWFKNVKFLKNLRRIEAISTSPVEIHSNEIMTELGMVNLTTVLTHKFEVSGNKEMMVLNLPKLQTVDCQTPPYEPVISMSTNNDDFCMTTEEMKVFVMNNRIEKFYVNSEICQPTGDNMKTCTTPEVGCEELIGNLEIGPDFDTKIVNSLKIIYGSLLVRNSTLVDLSCLGNLTHIAQFGGKGTKANSPLLDYKLLVPVVKIQKEVKSIKMANLERIVTSVWNAGNIRDENDWELENGNETCAADQYALFQKTLQNALRSFDGLSC
;
A
#
# COMPACT_ATOMS: atom_id res chain seq x y z
N MET A 1 -13.37 -20.38 18.60
CA MET A 1 -12.89 -19.42 19.62
C MET A 1 -14.11 -18.85 20.33
N LYS A 2 -14.21 -18.99 21.66
CA LYS A 2 -15.27 -18.31 22.42
C LYS A 2 -15.03 -16.79 22.33
N PRO A 3 -16.06 -15.95 22.12
CA PRO A 3 -15.88 -14.51 22.18
C PRO A 3 -15.39 -14.16 23.58
N GLN A 4 -14.27 -13.45 23.64
CA GLN A 4 -13.78 -12.83 24.87
C GLN A 4 -14.92 -11.98 25.42
N PHE A 5 -15.33 -12.21 26.68
CA PHE A 5 -16.43 -11.48 27.32
C PHE A 5 -16.26 -9.97 27.06
N GLN A 6 -17.17 -9.39 26.28
CA GLN A 6 -17.23 -7.95 26.08
C GLN A 6 -17.82 -7.35 27.34
N ASP A 7 -17.13 -6.39 27.93
CA ASP A 7 -17.65 -5.61 29.05
C ASP A 7 -18.82 -4.75 28.51
N PRO A 8 -20.07 -4.97 28.98
CA PRO A 8 -21.22 -4.22 28.50
C PRO A 8 -21.07 -2.70 28.65
N GLU A 9 -20.32 -2.23 29.65
CA GLU A 9 -20.08 -0.80 29.86
C GLU A 9 -19.15 -0.18 28.80
N CYS A 10 -18.40 -1.01 28.08
CA CYS A 10 -17.47 -0.61 27.03
C CYS A 10 -18.02 -0.84 25.62
N ILE A 11 -19.34 -1.01 25.49
CA ILE A 11 -20.03 -1.12 24.20
C ILE A 11 -20.68 0.22 23.86
N PHE A 12 -20.41 0.74 22.67
CA PHE A 12 -21.13 1.89 22.12
C PHE A 12 -22.03 1.42 20.97
N GLU A 13 -23.30 1.14 21.31
CA GLU A 13 -24.30 0.59 20.39
C GLU A 13 -24.82 1.53 19.28
N PRO A 14 -24.96 2.86 19.48
CA PRO A 14 -25.51 3.73 18.44
C PRO A 14 -24.78 3.64 17.11
N GLY A 15 -23.48 3.30 17.15
CA GLY A 15 -22.57 3.22 16.02
C GLY A 15 -22.25 4.60 15.45
N GLU A 16 -23.27 5.34 15.05
CA GLU A 16 -23.17 6.73 14.65
C GLU A 16 -23.04 7.66 15.86
N LEU A 17 -21.92 8.37 15.91
CA LEU A 17 -21.65 9.39 16.91
C LEU A 17 -22.29 10.72 16.48
N THR A 18 -22.98 11.36 17.41
CA THR A 18 -23.66 12.63 17.23
C THR A 18 -23.48 13.49 18.46
N GLN A 19 -23.75 14.79 18.37
CA GLN A 19 -23.69 15.68 19.55
C GLN A 19 -24.61 15.20 20.70
N ARG A 20 -25.67 14.43 20.40
CA ARG A 20 -26.63 13.97 21.41
C ARG A 20 -26.12 12.77 22.21
N ASN A 21 -25.24 11.95 21.63
CA ASN A 21 -24.79 10.70 22.23
C ASN A 21 -23.27 10.67 22.52
N ILE A 22 -22.51 11.70 22.14
CA ILE A 22 -21.07 11.75 22.44
C ILE A 22 -20.76 11.68 23.94
N GLY A 23 -21.62 12.26 24.78
CA GLY A 23 -21.48 12.19 26.24
C GLY A 23 -21.69 10.78 26.82
N SER A 24 -22.29 9.85 26.05
CA SER A 24 -22.43 8.44 26.44
C SER A 24 -21.34 7.56 25.84
N PHE A 25 -20.33 8.12 25.18
CA PHE A 25 -19.20 7.32 24.69
C PHE A 25 -18.44 6.72 25.90
N PRO A 26 -18.18 5.40 25.92
CA PRO A 26 -17.54 4.75 27.05
C PRO A 26 -16.16 5.30 27.36
N LYS A 27 -15.86 5.56 28.64
CA LYS A 27 -14.54 6.00 29.11
C LYS A 27 -13.54 4.85 29.30
N CYS A 28 -13.67 3.80 28.47
CA CYS A 28 -12.85 2.59 28.50
C CYS A 28 -11.60 2.70 27.61
N THR A 29 -10.60 1.87 27.89
CA THR A 29 -9.41 1.75 27.02
C THR A 29 -9.65 0.88 25.79
N LYS A 30 -10.53 -0.11 25.91
CA LYS A 30 -11.00 -0.96 24.81
C LYS A 30 -12.50 -0.76 24.65
N VAL A 31 -12.95 -0.32 23.47
CA VAL A 31 -14.37 -0.06 23.18
C VAL A 31 -14.82 -0.94 22.01
N CYS A 32 -15.99 -1.55 22.16
CA CYS A 32 -16.66 -2.31 21.10
C CYS A 32 -17.69 -1.41 20.41
N SER A 33 -17.44 -1.06 19.15
CA SER A 33 -18.35 -0.24 18.36
C SER A 33 -18.01 -0.26 16.86
N PHE A 34 -19.03 -0.10 16.02
CA PHE A 34 -18.83 0.42 14.67
C PHE A 34 -18.87 1.95 14.75
N LEU A 35 -17.72 2.58 14.97
CA LEU A 35 -17.64 4.02 15.19
C LEU A 35 -17.78 4.78 13.87
N LYS A 36 -18.91 5.45 13.67
CA LYS A 36 -19.21 6.27 12.51
C LYS A 36 -19.31 7.74 12.91
N ILE A 37 -18.55 8.59 12.22
CA ILE A 37 -18.58 10.05 12.32
C ILE A 37 -18.89 10.56 10.90
N GLU A 38 -20.08 11.15 10.72
CA GLU A 38 -20.56 11.62 9.40
C GLU A 38 -21.04 13.08 9.47
N GLY A 39 -21.01 13.77 8.33
CA GLY A 39 -21.37 15.18 8.18
C GLY A 39 -22.84 15.53 8.51
N LEU A 40 -22.98 16.51 9.41
CA LEU A 40 -24.15 17.29 9.89
C LEU A 40 -25.05 16.63 10.97
N PRO A 41 -25.12 17.14 12.23
CA PRO A 41 -24.64 18.42 12.77
C PRO A 41 -23.32 18.35 13.55
N ILE A 42 -22.64 19.51 13.60
CA ILE A 42 -21.23 19.78 14.00
C ILE A 42 -20.85 19.13 15.34
N LEU A 43 -20.21 17.96 15.29
CA LEU A 43 -19.39 17.45 16.38
C LEU A 43 -18.16 18.35 16.52
N LYS A 44 -17.91 18.86 17.72
CA LYS A 44 -16.71 19.67 18.00
C LYS A 44 -15.51 18.77 18.15
N TYR A 45 -14.36 19.26 17.69
CA TYR A 45 -13.10 18.54 17.77
C TYR A 45 -12.71 18.26 19.24
N GLU A 46 -12.95 19.23 20.13
CA GLU A 46 -12.65 19.13 21.54
C GLU A 46 -13.50 18.07 22.24
N ASP A 47 -14.80 18.01 21.92
CA ASP A 47 -15.72 17.01 22.47
C ASP A 47 -15.28 15.59 22.04
N LEU A 48 -14.80 15.43 20.81
CA LEU A 48 -14.24 14.17 20.32
C LEU A 48 -12.95 13.80 21.05
N ALA A 49 -12.05 14.77 21.23
CA ALA A 49 -10.80 14.54 21.94
C ALA A 49 -11.03 14.13 23.40
N GLU A 50 -12.03 14.71 24.07
CA GLU A 50 -12.44 14.33 25.42
C GLU A 50 -13.12 12.96 25.45
N ALA A 51 -14.01 12.67 24.49
CA ALA A 51 -14.70 11.39 24.40
C ALA A 51 -13.71 10.23 24.24
N PHE A 52 -12.70 10.39 23.38
CA PHE A 52 -11.74 9.35 23.02
C PHE A 52 -10.43 9.38 23.80
N GLU A 53 -10.32 10.19 24.86
CA GLU A 53 -9.07 10.38 25.61
C GLU A 53 -8.46 9.05 26.08
N ASN A 54 -9.28 8.10 26.54
CA ASN A 54 -8.83 6.80 27.03
C ASN A 54 -8.75 5.72 25.94
N LEU A 55 -9.32 5.96 24.76
CA LEU A 55 -9.49 4.92 23.73
C LEU A 55 -8.14 4.50 23.15
N GLU A 56 -7.72 3.27 23.44
CA GLU A 56 -6.51 2.65 22.89
C GLU A 56 -6.82 1.53 21.89
N VAL A 57 -7.94 0.83 22.07
CA VAL A 57 -8.36 -0.29 21.20
C VAL A 57 -9.82 -0.12 20.79
N LEU A 58 -10.07 -0.05 19.48
CA LEU A 58 -11.41 -0.08 18.91
C LEU A 58 -11.67 -1.48 18.32
N VAL A 59 -12.69 -2.18 18.81
CA VAL A 59 -13.16 -3.44 18.24
C VAL A 59 -14.45 -3.21 17.47
N GLY A 60 -14.42 -3.47 16.17
CA GLY A 60 -15.45 -3.08 15.21
C GLY A 60 -14.89 -2.14 14.13
N GLY A 61 -15.76 -1.49 13.36
CA GLY A 61 -15.36 -0.62 12.24
C GLY A 61 -15.10 0.82 12.63
N LEU A 62 -14.43 1.54 11.73
CA LEU A 62 -14.23 2.98 11.83
C LEU A 62 -14.64 3.62 10.51
N LYS A 63 -15.56 4.59 10.56
CA LYS A 63 -15.99 5.36 9.40
C LYS A 63 -15.98 6.85 9.72
N ILE A 64 -15.17 7.62 9.01
CA ILE A 64 -15.09 9.09 9.15
C ILE A 64 -15.30 9.71 7.77
N VAL A 65 -16.47 10.29 7.57
CA VAL A 65 -16.98 10.68 6.25
C VAL A 65 -17.59 12.06 6.25
N ASP A 66 -17.38 12.79 5.16
CA ASP A 66 -18.00 14.10 4.90
C ASP A 66 -17.84 15.09 6.08
N THR A 67 -16.67 15.06 6.73
CA THR A 67 -16.34 15.96 7.84
C THR A 67 -15.46 17.13 7.40
N TRP A 68 -15.43 18.17 8.24
CA TRP A 68 -14.53 19.32 8.08
C TRP A 68 -13.35 19.27 9.07
N PHE A 69 -12.85 18.09 9.41
CA PHE A 69 -11.67 17.97 10.26
C PHE A 69 -10.39 17.97 9.41
N LYS A 70 -9.40 18.76 9.82
CA LYS A 70 -8.07 18.74 9.19
C LYS A 70 -7.31 17.44 9.47
N ASN A 71 -7.64 16.75 10.54
CA ASN A 71 -7.06 15.48 10.94
C ASN A 71 -7.95 14.77 11.97
N VAL A 72 -7.60 13.54 12.33
CA VAL A 72 -8.31 12.75 13.35
C VAL A 72 -7.45 12.55 14.60
N LYS A 73 -6.61 13.53 14.97
CA LYS A 73 -5.74 13.43 16.18
C LYS A 73 -6.52 13.39 17.50
N PHE A 74 -7.84 13.58 17.49
CA PHE A 74 -8.69 13.17 18.62
C PHE A 74 -8.60 11.65 18.90
N LEU A 75 -8.14 10.83 17.93
CA LEU A 75 -7.81 9.41 18.08
C LEU A 75 -6.30 9.16 18.34
N LYS A 76 -5.50 10.15 18.76
CA LYS A 76 -4.04 10.01 18.92
C LYS A 76 -3.60 8.87 19.87
N ASN A 77 -4.45 8.46 20.81
CA ASN A 77 -4.15 7.38 21.77
C ASN A 77 -4.51 6.00 21.23
N LEU A 78 -5.25 5.93 20.11
CA LEU A 78 -5.63 4.69 19.47
C LEU A 78 -4.38 3.96 18.98
N ARG A 79 -4.19 2.73 19.48
CA ARG A 79 -3.07 1.85 19.13
C ARG A 79 -3.50 0.75 18.18
N ARG A 80 -4.78 0.34 18.26
CA ARG A 80 -5.25 -0.83 17.55
C ARG A 80 -6.71 -0.70 17.12
N ILE A 81 -6.98 -1.08 15.87
CA ILE A 81 -8.34 -1.25 15.34
C ILE A 81 -8.51 -2.72 14.98
N GLU A 82 -9.53 -3.36 15.54
CA GLU A 82 -9.94 -4.74 15.25
C GLU A 82 -11.28 -4.73 14.52
N ALA A 83 -11.26 -4.30 13.25
CA ALA A 83 -12.40 -4.29 12.34
C ALA A 83 -12.53 -5.66 11.65
N ILE A 84 -12.68 -6.69 12.47
CA ILE A 84 -12.80 -8.09 12.04
C ILE A 84 -14.25 -8.34 11.56
N SER A 85 -14.44 -9.18 10.54
CA SER A 85 -15.71 -9.39 9.79
C SER A 85 -16.01 -8.30 8.75
N THR A 86 -17.28 -7.97 8.49
CA THR A 86 -17.76 -7.04 7.46
C THR A 86 -17.57 -5.55 7.79
N SER A 87 -16.86 -5.22 8.87
CA SER A 87 -16.63 -3.83 9.27
C SER A 87 -15.36 -3.27 8.63
N PRO A 88 -15.44 -2.23 7.78
CA PRO A 88 -14.27 -1.62 7.17
C PRO A 88 -13.65 -0.52 8.07
N VAL A 89 -12.44 -0.09 7.71
CA VAL A 89 -11.85 1.18 8.14
C VAL A 89 -11.90 2.12 6.95
N GLU A 90 -12.73 3.15 7.03
CA GLU A 90 -13.03 4.07 5.93
C GLU A 90 -12.91 5.52 6.39
N ILE A 91 -11.98 6.27 5.80
CA ILE A 91 -11.82 7.70 6.03
C ILE A 91 -11.85 8.39 4.68
N HIS A 92 -13.02 8.85 4.26
CA HIS A 92 -13.20 9.36 2.91
C HIS A 92 -14.05 10.62 2.81
N SER A 93 -13.90 11.34 1.71
CA SER A 93 -14.68 12.56 1.42
C SER A 93 -14.52 13.69 2.46
N ASN A 94 -13.41 13.73 3.22
CA ASN A 94 -13.16 14.81 4.16
C ASN A 94 -12.39 15.93 3.46
N GLU A 95 -13.11 16.95 2.98
CA GLU A 95 -12.58 17.91 2.00
C GLU A 95 -11.31 18.63 2.46
N ILE A 96 -11.23 19.01 3.74
CA ILE A 96 -10.11 19.79 4.28
C ILE A 96 -9.11 18.96 5.09
N MET A 97 -9.24 17.63 5.08
CA MET A 97 -8.35 16.74 5.82
C MET A 97 -6.98 16.73 5.16
N THR A 98 -5.95 17.10 5.92
CA THR A 98 -4.56 17.17 5.44
C THR A 98 -3.74 15.93 5.80
N GLU A 99 -4.14 15.22 6.87
CA GLU A 99 -3.49 14.01 7.38
C GLU A 99 -4.45 13.21 8.28
N LEU A 100 -4.15 11.95 8.60
CA LEU A 100 -4.90 11.21 9.63
C LEU A 100 -4.40 11.59 11.04
N GLY A 101 -3.10 11.43 11.29
CA GLY A 101 -2.47 11.79 12.56
C GLY A 101 -2.78 10.84 13.73
N MET A 102 -3.12 9.58 13.46
CA MET A 102 -3.21 8.54 14.51
C MET A 102 -1.81 8.04 14.88
N VAL A 103 -1.02 8.91 15.51
CA VAL A 103 0.43 8.75 15.69
C VAL A 103 0.87 7.55 16.54
N ASN A 104 -0.04 6.98 17.33
CA ASN A 104 0.23 5.77 18.13
C ASN A 104 -0.37 4.49 17.55
N LEU A 105 -1.04 4.55 16.40
CA LEU A 105 -1.67 3.40 15.77
C LEU A 105 -0.58 2.44 15.27
N THR A 106 -0.57 1.21 15.81
CA THR A 106 0.39 0.16 15.43
C THR A 106 -0.24 -0.92 14.58
N THR A 107 -1.54 -1.18 14.75
CA THR A 107 -2.21 -2.31 14.11
C THR A 107 -3.61 -1.98 13.64
N VAL A 108 -3.91 -2.33 12.39
CA VAL A 108 -5.26 -2.34 11.85
C VAL A 108 -5.57 -3.73 11.32
N LEU A 109 -6.54 -4.39 11.92
CA LEU A 109 -7.08 -5.64 11.40
C LEU A 109 -8.39 -5.34 10.68
N THR A 110 -8.41 -5.44 9.36
CA THR A 110 -9.59 -5.15 8.54
C THR A 110 -9.54 -5.86 7.20
N HIS A 111 -10.71 -6.11 6.62
CA HIS A 111 -10.82 -6.55 5.23
C HIS A 111 -10.70 -5.38 4.23
N LYS A 112 -10.91 -4.13 4.66
CA LYS A 112 -10.82 -2.95 3.81
C LYS A 112 -10.28 -1.75 4.58
N PHE A 113 -9.12 -1.26 4.16
CA PHE A 113 -8.52 -0.02 4.65
C PHE A 113 -8.62 1.02 3.53
N GLU A 114 -9.52 1.99 3.71
CA GLU A 114 -9.80 3.04 2.73
C GLU A 114 -9.50 4.43 3.27
N VAL A 115 -8.72 5.18 2.50
CA VAL A 115 -8.42 6.60 2.72
C VAL A 115 -8.53 7.32 1.37
N SER A 116 -9.74 7.71 0.96
CA SER A 116 -10.00 8.21 -0.40
C SER A 116 -10.78 9.53 -0.43
N GLY A 117 -10.65 10.31 -1.49
CA GLY A 117 -11.48 11.51 -1.67
C GLY A 117 -11.20 12.65 -0.67
N ASN A 118 -10.07 12.59 0.05
CA ASN A 118 -9.65 13.64 0.98
C ASN A 118 -8.78 14.65 0.21
N LYS A 119 -9.41 15.70 -0.35
CA LYS A 119 -8.81 16.57 -1.38
C LYS A 119 -7.56 17.34 -0.94
N GLU A 120 -7.46 17.69 0.34
CA GLU A 120 -6.30 18.41 0.91
C GLU A 120 -5.28 17.46 1.56
N MET A 121 -5.46 16.14 1.43
CA MET A 121 -4.65 15.16 2.16
C MET A 121 -3.28 15.00 1.53
N MET A 122 -2.23 15.36 2.28
CA MET A 122 -0.85 15.34 1.82
C MET A 122 -0.08 14.10 2.28
N VAL A 123 -0.38 13.58 3.46
CA VAL A 123 0.31 12.43 4.07
C VAL A 123 -0.64 11.61 4.93
N LEU A 124 -0.33 10.33 5.20
CA LEU A 124 -1.07 9.53 6.18
C LEU A 124 -0.78 9.98 7.62
N ASN A 125 0.50 10.13 7.96
CA ASN A 125 1.01 10.39 9.31
C ASN A 125 0.61 9.29 10.32
N LEU A 126 1.03 8.06 10.00
CA LEU A 126 0.90 6.86 10.84
C LEU A 126 2.29 6.27 11.20
N PRO A 127 3.18 7.04 11.86
CA PRO A 127 4.60 6.70 12.01
C PRO A 127 4.91 5.42 12.81
N LYS A 128 3.95 4.91 13.60
CA LYS A 128 4.12 3.68 14.38
C LYS A 128 3.38 2.48 13.78
N LEU A 129 2.77 2.64 12.60
CA LEU A 129 2.02 1.56 11.97
C LEU A 129 2.98 0.41 11.60
N GLN A 130 2.61 -0.79 12.01
CA GLN A 130 3.42 -2.01 11.79
C GLN A 130 2.64 -3.09 11.06
N THR A 131 1.31 -3.06 11.13
CA THR A 131 0.48 -4.13 10.57
C THR A 131 -0.84 -3.58 10.07
N VAL A 132 -1.15 -3.88 8.81
CA VAL A 132 -2.50 -3.80 8.24
C VAL A 132 -2.80 -5.15 7.62
N ASP A 133 -3.77 -5.89 8.15
CA ASP A 133 -4.02 -7.28 7.75
C ASP A 133 -5.49 -7.67 7.88
N CYS A 134 -5.93 -8.69 7.15
CA CYS A 134 -7.21 -9.35 7.42
C CYS A 134 -6.96 -10.73 8.06
N GLN A 135 -7.54 -10.98 9.24
CA GLN A 135 -7.40 -12.27 9.93
C GLN A 135 -8.55 -13.24 9.64
N THR A 136 -9.52 -12.85 8.81
CA THR A 136 -10.73 -13.63 8.54
C THR A 136 -10.89 -13.97 7.06
N PRO A 137 -10.55 -15.21 6.66
CA PRO A 137 -10.98 -15.76 5.38
C PRO A 137 -12.53 -15.76 5.26
N PRO A 138 -13.11 -15.71 4.05
CA PRO A 138 -12.47 -15.70 2.74
C PRO A 138 -12.16 -14.28 2.22
N TYR A 139 -12.19 -13.26 3.09
CA TYR A 139 -12.03 -11.88 2.64
C TYR A 139 -10.59 -11.59 2.25
N GLU A 140 -10.42 -11.06 1.04
CA GLU A 140 -9.17 -10.53 0.54
C GLU A 140 -9.00 -9.09 1.05
N PRO A 141 -7.92 -8.75 1.79
CA PRO A 141 -7.72 -7.39 2.26
C PRO A 141 -7.54 -6.44 1.07
N VAL A 142 -8.30 -5.35 1.09
CA VAL A 142 -8.23 -4.28 0.09
C VAL A 142 -7.64 -3.03 0.72
N ILE A 143 -6.59 -2.49 0.09
CA ILE A 143 -6.06 -1.15 0.40
C ILE A 143 -6.53 -0.20 -0.70
N SER A 144 -7.28 0.83 -0.32
CA SER A 144 -7.78 1.85 -1.22
C SER A 144 -7.32 3.23 -0.75
N MET A 145 -6.54 3.92 -1.57
CA MET A 145 -6.11 5.29 -1.34
C MET A 145 -6.13 6.03 -2.66
N SER A 146 -7.31 6.51 -3.04
CA SER A 146 -7.54 7.10 -4.35
C SER A 146 -8.16 8.49 -4.21
N THR A 147 -8.03 9.34 -5.22
CA THR A 147 -8.71 10.65 -5.27
C THR A 147 -8.42 11.58 -4.08
N ASN A 148 -7.27 11.40 -3.41
CA ASN A 148 -6.71 12.37 -2.46
C ASN A 148 -6.01 13.51 -3.22
N ASN A 149 -5.31 14.41 -2.50
CA ASN A 149 -4.53 15.48 -3.12
C ASN A 149 -3.55 14.91 -4.17
N ASP A 150 -3.32 15.66 -5.25
CA ASP A 150 -2.38 15.26 -6.30
C ASP A 150 -0.92 15.17 -5.82
N ASP A 151 -0.59 15.85 -4.71
CA ASP A 151 0.72 15.80 -4.04
C ASP A 151 0.72 14.86 -2.82
N PHE A 152 -0.31 14.01 -2.66
CA PHE A 152 -0.37 12.99 -1.62
C PHE A 152 0.80 12.00 -1.76
N CYS A 153 1.54 11.82 -0.67
CA CYS A 153 2.64 10.87 -0.61
C CYS A 153 2.59 10.01 0.67
N MET A 154 3.17 8.81 0.57
CA MET A 154 3.43 7.93 1.72
C MET A 154 4.92 7.83 2.00
N THR A 155 5.30 7.75 3.27
CA THR A 155 6.69 7.44 3.62
C THR A 155 7.06 6.01 3.23
N THR A 156 8.36 5.72 3.09
CA THR A 156 8.84 4.36 2.82
C THR A 156 8.45 3.37 3.92
N GLU A 157 8.39 3.86 5.16
CA GLU A 157 8.03 3.14 6.37
C GLU A 157 6.57 2.72 6.33
N GLU A 158 5.65 3.65 6.05
CA GLU A 158 4.22 3.37 5.89
C GLU A 158 4.00 2.42 4.70
N MET A 159 4.66 2.67 3.57
CA MET A 159 4.50 1.85 2.37
C MET A 159 4.91 0.39 2.60
N LYS A 160 6.03 0.15 3.31
CA LYS A 160 6.51 -1.20 3.62
C LYS A 160 5.48 -2.03 4.37
N VAL A 161 4.68 -1.42 5.27
CA VAL A 161 3.64 -2.14 6.00
C VAL A 161 2.68 -2.85 5.04
N PHE A 162 2.32 -2.18 3.94
CA PHE A 162 1.41 -2.75 2.95
C PHE A 162 2.11 -3.69 1.97
N VAL A 163 3.25 -3.27 1.40
CA VAL A 163 3.97 -4.02 0.37
C VAL A 163 4.49 -5.36 0.90
N MET A 164 4.96 -5.39 2.15
CA MET A 164 5.52 -6.58 2.78
C MET A 164 4.45 -7.56 3.28
N ASN A 165 3.17 -7.14 3.37
CA ASN A 165 2.10 -8.04 3.76
C ASN A 165 1.57 -8.82 2.55
N ASN A 166 2.05 -10.06 2.40
CA ASN A 166 1.65 -10.98 1.33
C ASN A 166 0.18 -11.43 1.36
N ARG A 167 -0.58 -11.12 2.42
CA ARG A 167 -2.02 -11.39 2.49
C ARG A 167 -2.87 -10.32 1.83
N ILE A 168 -2.35 -9.11 1.65
CA ILE A 168 -3.09 -8.04 0.96
C ILE A 168 -3.12 -8.36 -0.52
N GLU A 169 -4.29 -8.63 -1.07
CA GLU A 169 -4.39 -9.04 -2.47
C GLU A 169 -4.75 -7.89 -3.39
N LYS A 170 -5.38 -6.80 -2.90
CA LYS A 170 -5.86 -5.71 -3.75
C LYS A 170 -5.35 -4.33 -3.36
N PHE A 171 -4.79 -3.61 -4.32
CA PHE A 171 -4.27 -2.26 -4.15
C PHE A 171 -4.91 -1.27 -5.15
N TYR A 172 -5.67 -0.32 -4.64
CA TYR A 172 -6.21 0.81 -5.38
C TYR A 172 -5.58 2.11 -4.84
N VAL A 173 -4.28 2.25 -5.06
CA VAL A 173 -3.47 3.34 -4.47
C VAL A 173 -2.93 4.25 -5.56
N ASN A 174 -3.24 5.54 -5.43
CA ASN A 174 -2.66 6.65 -6.18
C ASN A 174 -1.94 7.56 -5.17
N SER A 175 -0.68 7.23 -4.92
CA SER A 175 0.23 7.94 -4.02
C SER A 175 1.66 7.84 -4.54
N GLU A 176 2.41 8.93 -4.42
CA GLU A 176 3.86 8.91 -4.55
C GLU A 176 4.53 8.47 -3.24
N ILE A 177 5.85 8.22 -3.28
CA ILE A 177 6.66 8.11 -2.06
C ILE A 177 7.16 9.50 -1.68
N CYS A 178 7.03 9.85 -0.40
CA CYS A 178 7.53 11.12 0.10
C CYS A 178 9.06 11.20 -0.07
N GLN A 179 9.55 12.40 -0.38
CA GLN A 179 10.99 12.63 -0.44
C GLN A 179 11.64 12.29 0.91
N PRO A 180 12.75 11.53 0.92
CA PRO A 180 13.40 11.15 2.16
C PRO A 180 13.88 12.39 2.91
N THR A 181 13.72 12.38 4.24
CA THR A 181 14.19 13.48 5.09
C THR A 181 15.50 13.06 5.79
N GLY A 182 16.56 13.82 5.56
CA GLY A 182 17.91 13.55 6.09
C GLY A 182 18.75 12.60 5.23
N ASP A 183 20.02 12.40 5.64
CA ASP A 183 20.98 11.52 4.96
C ASP A 183 20.77 10.05 5.36
N ASN A 184 19.62 9.46 5.01
CA ASN A 184 19.50 8.01 5.06
C ASN A 184 20.25 7.42 3.87
N MET A 185 21.55 7.11 4.06
CA MET A 185 22.44 6.54 3.03
C MET A 185 21.92 5.25 2.35
N LYS A 186 20.85 4.63 2.87
CA LYS A 186 20.26 3.41 2.30
C LYS A 186 19.08 3.66 1.36
N THR A 187 18.43 4.81 1.47
CA THR A 187 17.26 5.17 0.65
C THR A 187 17.66 6.27 -0.32
N CYS A 188 17.52 6.03 -1.61
CA CYS A 188 18.09 6.89 -2.65
C CYS A 188 17.03 7.24 -3.69
N THR A 189 17.14 8.43 -4.27
CA THR A 189 16.32 8.86 -5.43
C THR A 189 17.03 8.62 -6.76
N THR A 190 18.33 8.32 -6.71
CA THR A 190 19.17 7.94 -7.85
C THR A 190 19.92 6.65 -7.53
N PRO A 191 20.03 5.68 -8.46
CA PRO A 191 20.76 4.45 -8.22
C PRO A 191 22.26 4.72 -7.98
N GLU A 192 22.77 4.30 -6.82
CA GLU A 192 24.18 4.44 -6.44
C GLU A 192 24.66 3.26 -5.59
N VAL A 193 25.98 3.10 -5.49
CA VAL A 193 26.59 2.00 -4.71
C VAL A 193 26.21 2.13 -3.23
N GLY A 194 25.64 1.07 -2.66
CA GLY A 194 25.20 1.04 -1.27
C GLY A 194 23.70 1.33 -1.09
N CYS A 195 23.01 1.74 -2.16
CA CYS A 195 21.56 1.92 -2.12
C CYS A 195 20.84 0.60 -1.84
N GLU A 196 19.99 0.57 -0.81
CA GLU A 196 19.14 -0.58 -0.49
C GLU A 196 17.69 -0.37 -0.97
N GLU A 197 17.24 0.88 -1.04
CA GLU A 197 15.86 1.24 -1.39
C GLU A 197 15.86 2.40 -2.38
N LEU A 198 15.37 2.15 -3.59
CA LEU A 198 15.29 3.15 -4.65
C LEU A 198 13.88 3.76 -4.70
N ILE A 199 13.77 5.06 -4.51
CA ILE A 199 12.58 5.85 -4.80
C ILE A 199 12.68 6.34 -6.25
N GLY A 200 11.88 5.75 -7.14
CA GLY A 200 11.92 6.03 -8.56
C GLY A 200 12.17 4.80 -9.42
N ASN A 201 12.35 5.03 -10.71
CA ASN A 201 12.52 3.96 -11.69
C ASN A 201 14.00 3.55 -11.80
N LEU A 202 14.25 2.25 -11.92
CA LEU A 202 15.55 1.70 -12.30
C LEU A 202 15.58 1.45 -13.81
N GLU A 203 16.49 2.11 -14.51
CA GLU A 203 16.71 1.90 -15.94
C GLU A 203 18.05 1.18 -16.20
N ILE A 204 18.00 0.05 -16.91
CA ILE A 204 19.15 -0.77 -17.29
C ILE A 204 19.34 -0.67 -18.81
N GLY A 205 20.43 -0.01 -19.21
CA GLY A 205 20.83 0.21 -20.60
C GLY A 205 22.03 -0.64 -21.06
N PRO A 206 22.66 -0.29 -22.21
CA PRO A 206 23.82 -1.00 -22.75
C PRO A 206 25.08 -0.91 -21.87
N ASP A 207 25.30 0.24 -21.22
CA ASP A 207 26.50 0.54 -20.42
C ASP A 207 26.22 0.54 -18.90
N PHE A 208 25.22 -0.22 -18.47
CA PHE A 208 24.76 -0.21 -17.08
C PHE A 208 25.81 -0.84 -16.13
N ASP A 209 26.28 -0.08 -15.14
CA ASP A 209 27.16 -0.62 -14.09
C ASP A 209 26.37 -1.42 -13.06
N THR A 210 26.49 -2.74 -13.12
CA THR A 210 25.78 -3.66 -12.23
C THR A 210 26.14 -3.49 -10.76
N LYS A 211 27.28 -2.87 -10.43
CA LYS A 211 27.70 -2.66 -9.04
C LYS A 211 26.73 -1.77 -8.26
N ILE A 212 26.03 -0.86 -8.92
CA ILE A 212 25.13 0.10 -8.27
C ILE A 212 23.87 -0.56 -7.72
N VAL A 213 23.50 -1.76 -8.21
CA VAL A 213 22.30 -2.49 -7.77
C VAL A 213 22.58 -3.68 -6.88
N ASN A 214 23.86 -3.97 -6.58
CA ASN A 214 24.23 -5.13 -5.78
C ASN A 214 23.61 -5.11 -4.37
N SER A 215 23.39 -3.94 -3.77
CA SER A 215 22.75 -3.79 -2.45
C SER A 215 21.24 -3.57 -2.52
N LEU A 216 20.68 -3.39 -3.72
CA LEU A 216 19.31 -2.95 -3.91
C LEU A 216 18.32 -4.06 -3.54
N LYS A 217 17.37 -3.74 -2.64
CA LYS A 217 16.37 -4.67 -2.11
C LYS A 217 14.95 -4.32 -2.51
N ILE A 218 14.64 -3.02 -2.63
CA ILE A 218 13.30 -2.52 -2.95
C ILE A 218 13.38 -1.43 -4.01
N ILE A 219 12.50 -1.49 -5.00
CA ILE A 219 12.25 -0.40 -5.95
C ILE A 219 10.84 0.13 -5.71
N TYR A 220 10.70 1.41 -5.37
CA TYR A 220 9.44 2.14 -5.35
C TYR A 220 9.24 2.86 -6.69
N GLY A 221 8.90 2.08 -7.71
CA GLY A 221 8.81 2.51 -9.09
C GLY A 221 8.83 1.32 -10.05
N SER A 222 9.36 1.54 -11.24
CA SER A 222 9.50 0.51 -12.29
C SER A 222 10.95 0.05 -12.46
N LEU A 223 11.12 -1.20 -12.91
CA LEU A 223 12.34 -1.74 -13.50
C LEU A 223 12.20 -1.76 -15.03
N LEU A 224 13.05 -1.00 -15.72
CA LEU A 224 13.04 -0.86 -17.17
C LEU A 224 14.39 -1.30 -17.73
N VAL A 225 14.41 -2.36 -18.51
CA VAL A 225 15.61 -2.89 -19.18
C VAL A 225 15.44 -2.67 -20.68
N ARG A 226 16.33 -1.89 -21.29
CA ARG A 226 16.25 -1.52 -22.71
C ARG A 226 17.61 -1.55 -23.37
N ASN A 227 17.74 -2.26 -24.48
CA ASN A 227 19.00 -2.33 -25.24
C ASN A 227 20.19 -2.71 -24.34
N SER A 228 19.97 -3.59 -23.37
CA SER A 228 21.00 -3.98 -22.42
C SER A 228 21.90 -5.05 -23.00
N THR A 229 23.19 -4.98 -22.67
CA THR A 229 24.18 -6.02 -23.00
C THR A 229 24.19 -7.16 -21.97
N LEU A 230 23.35 -7.08 -20.92
CA LEU A 230 23.28 -8.09 -19.87
C LEU A 230 22.68 -9.40 -20.40
N VAL A 231 23.36 -10.51 -20.11
CA VAL A 231 22.88 -11.86 -20.45
C VAL A 231 21.68 -12.26 -19.60
N ASP A 232 21.70 -11.88 -18.32
CA ASP A 232 20.62 -12.07 -17.36
C ASP A 232 20.59 -10.96 -16.30
N LEU A 233 19.52 -10.93 -15.50
CA LEU A 233 19.34 -9.94 -14.42
C LEU A 233 19.87 -10.41 -13.05
N SER A 234 20.82 -11.34 -13.01
CA SER A 234 21.36 -11.88 -11.75
C SER A 234 22.04 -10.84 -10.85
N CYS A 235 22.46 -9.71 -11.42
CA CYS A 235 22.92 -8.54 -10.67
C CYS A 235 21.86 -7.96 -9.71
N LEU A 236 20.57 -8.18 -9.98
CA LEU A 236 19.45 -7.86 -9.09
C LEU A 236 19.16 -8.99 -8.09
N GLY A 237 20.15 -9.82 -7.77
CA GLY A 237 20.00 -10.97 -6.89
C GLY A 237 19.49 -10.63 -5.48
N ASN A 238 19.71 -9.41 -4.99
CA ASN A 238 19.21 -8.95 -3.68
C ASN A 238 17.85 -8.25 -3.74
N LEU A 239 17.33 -7.99 -4.94
CA LEU A 239 16.03 -7.35 -5.12
C LEU A 239 14.93 -8.31 -4.66
N THR A 240 14.11 -7.84 -3.72
CA THR A 240 13.01 -8.62 -3.12
C THR A 240 11.65 -8.09 -3.52
N HIS A 241 11.51 -6.77 -3.69
CA HIS A 241 10.23 -6.12 -3.91
C HIS A 241 10.33 -5.05 -4.99
N ILE A 242 9.31 -4.97 -5.85
CA ILE A 242 9.08 -3.84 -6.73
C ILE A 242 7.65 -3.34 -6.47
N ALA A 243 7.50 -2.07 -6.16
CA ALA A 243 6.23 -1.48 -5.77
C ALA A 243 5.97 -0.20 -6.57
N GLN A 244 4.95 -0.21 -7.42
CA GLN A 244 4.57 0.92 -8.25
C GLN A 244 3.15 1.37 -7.88
N PHE A 245 3.03 2.54 -7.26
CA PHE A 245 1.75 3.15 -6.96
C PHE A 245 1.62 4.46 -7.71
N GLY A 246 0.40 4.82 -8.10
CA GLY A 246 0.17 5.93 -9.05
C GLY A 246 0.65 7.28 -8.52
N GLY A 247 1.35 8.06 -9.36
CA GLY A 247 1.81 9.42 -9.09
C GLY A 247 1.77 10.29 -10.36
N LYS A 248 2.09 11.59 -10.27
CA LYS A 248 2.09 12.52 -11.43
C LYS A 248 3.05 12.00 -12.51
N GLY A 249 2.50 11.45 -13.59
CA GLY A 249 3.25 10.85 -14.70
C GLY A 249 2.88 9.41 -15.00
N THR A 250 2.23 8.70 -14.06
CA THR A 250 1.50 7.47 -14.33
C THR A 250 0.02 7.83 -14.39
N LYS A 251 -0.55 8.02 -15.58
CA LYS A 251 -2.01 8.19 -15.72
C LYS A 251 -2.71 6.86 -15.47
N ALA A 252 -2.83 6.48 -14.20
CA ALA A 252 -3.60 5.34 -13.73
C ALA A 252 -5.02 5.72 -13.25
N ASN A 253 -5.50 6.92 -13.62
CA ASN A 253 -6.83 7.40 -13.19
C ASN A 253 -7.76 7.60 -14.38
N SER A 254 -8.39 6.51 -14.83
CA SER A 254 -9.77 6.53 -15.34
C SER A 254 -10.35 5.11 -15.29
N PRO A 255 -11.60 4.93 -14.80
CA PRO A 255 -12.35 3.68 -14.99
C PRO A 255 -12.60 3.34 -16.47
N LEU A 256 -12.31 4.29 -17.38
CA LEU A 256 -12.33 4.12 -18.82
C LEU A 256 -10.88 3.93 -19.30
N LEU A 257 -10.46 2.67 -19.45
CA LEU A 257 -9.15 2.25 -19.90
C LEU A 257 -8.76 2.90 -21.24
N ASP A 258 -7.70 3.71 -21.25
CA ASP A 258 -6.79 3.77 -22.40
C ASP A 258 -5.52 2.99 -22.05
N TYR A 259 -5.53 1.71 -22.44
CA TYR A 259 -4.46 0.72 -22.24
C TYR A 259 -3.10 1.15 -22.81
N LYS A 260 -3.05 2.23 -23.61
CA LYS A 260 -1.80 2.79 -24.17
C LYS A 260 -0.98 3.63 -23.19
N LEU A 261 -1.55 4.02 -22.04
CA LEU A 261 -0.88 4.88 -21.04
C LEU A 261 -0.27 4.10 -19.86
N LEU A 262 -0.38 2.77 -19.85
CA LEU A 262 0.14 1.94 -18.77
C LEU A 262 1.67 1.80 -18.88
N VAL A 263 2.38 2.29 -17.87
CA VAL A 263 3.82 2.06 -17.71
C VAL A 263 4.02 0.73 -16.99
N PRO A 264 4.56 -0.31 -17.64
CA PRO A 264 4.82 -1.59 -16.98
C PRO A 264 5.73 -1.42 -15.76
N VAL A 265 5.47 -2.21 -14.71
CA VAL A 265 6.31 -2.25 -13.50
C VAL A 265 7.64 -2.89 -13.82
N VAL A 266 7.64 -3.96 -14.63
CA VAL A 266 8.86 -4.55 -15.19
C VAL A 266 8.74 -4.55 -16.71
N LYS A 267 9.66 -3.88 -17.40
CA LYS A 267 9.79 -3.90 -18.87
C LYS A 267 11.15 -4.41 -19.27
N ILE A 268 11.22 -5.40 -20.16
CA ILE A 268 12.50 -5.86 -20.73
C ILE A 268 12.38 -5.82 -22.24
N GLN A 269 13.33 -5.16 -22.90
CA GLN A 269 13.42 -5.01 -24.35
C GLN A 269 14.81 -5.45 -24.86
N LYS A 270 14.82 -6.54 -25.63
CA LYS A 270 15.95 -7.13 -26.38
C LYS A 270 17.12 -7.70 -25.55
N GLU A 271 17.80 -8.71 -26.13
CA GLU A 271 19.10 -9.33 -25.75
C GLU A 271 19.23 -10.04 -24.38
N VAL A 272 18.40 -9.72 -23.39
CA VAL A 272 18.38 -10.45 -22.11
C VAL A 272 17.84 -11.86 -22.35
N LYS A 273 18.70 -12.87 -22.19
CA LYS A 273 18.36 -14.28 -22.48
C LYS A 273 17.57 -14.95 -21.35
N SER A 274 17.65 -14.41 -20.13
CA SER A 274 16.89 -14.95 -18.98
C SER A 274 16.66 -13.92 -17.88
N ILE A 275 15.53 -14.04 -17.18
CA ILE A 275 15.16 -13.19 -16.05
C ILE A 275 15.47 -13.94 -14.76
N LYS A 276 16.69 -13.77 -14.25
CA LYS A 276 17.13 -14.39 -13.00
C LYS A 276 17.18 -13.33 -11.90
N MET A 277 16.16 -13.28 -11.05
CA MET A 277 16.14 -12.44 -9.84
C MET A 277 15.87 -13.36 -8.64
N ALA A 278 16.94 -13.96 -8.11
CA ALA A 278 16.85 -15.12 -7.22
C ALA A 278 16.06 -14.88 -5.91
N ASN A 279 16.02 -13.64 -5.43
CA ASN A 279 15.31 -13.27 -4.20
C ASN A 279 14.06 -12.42 -4.44
N LEU A 280 13.64 -12.21 -5.69
CA LEU A 280 12.41 -11.45 -5.94
C LEU A 280 11.22 -12.22 -5.34
N GLU A 281 10.52 -11.57 -4.43
CA GLU A 281 9.41 -12.13 -3.69
C GLU A 281 8.09 -11.63 -4.25
N ARG A 282 8.02 -10.34 -4.57
CA ARG A 282 6.75 -9.71 -4.91
C ARG A 282 6.89 -8.49 -5.82
N ILE A 283 5.96 -8.39 -6.77
CA ILE A 283 5.67 -7.15 -7.49
C ILE A 283 4.28 -6.67 -7.06
N VAL A 284 4.19 -5.43 -6.59
CA VAL A 284 2.95 -4.78 -6.17
C VAL A 284 2.68 -3.59 -7.08
N THR A 285 1.47 -3.50 -7.60
CA THR A 285 1.06 -2.34 -8.39
C THR A 285 -0.43 -2.03 -8.27
N SER A 286 -0.78 -0.77 -8.52
CA SER A 286 -2.18 -0.36 -8.70
C SER A 286 -2.66 -0.45 -10.15
N VAL A 287 -1.78 -0.78 -11.11
CA VAL A 287 -2.14 -0.93 -12.53
C VAL A 287 -2.28 -2.40 -12.95
N TRP A 288 -3.18 -2.65 -13.91
CA TRP A 288 -3.29 -3.95 -14.57
C TRP A 288 -2.09 -4.18 -15.51
N ASN A 289 -1.64 -5.43 -15.69
CA ASN A 289 -0.46 -5.82 -16.47
C ASN A 289 0.90 -5.38 -15.88
N ALA A 290 1.15 -5.77 -14.63
CA ALA A 290 2.33 -5.35 -13.86
C ALA A 290 3.67 -5.71 -14.54
N GLY A 291 3.77 -6.92 -15.08
CA GLY A 291 4.95 -7.41 -15.79
C GLY A 291 4.73 -7.42 -17.30
N ASN A 292 5.67 -6.86 -18.06
CA ASN A 292 5.63 -6.92 -19.51
C ASN A 292 7.01 -7.19 -20.12
N ILE A 293 7.20 -8.38 -20.67
CA ILE A 293 8.45 -8.79 -21.34
C ILE A 293 8.16 -8.81 -22.84
N ARG A 294 8.87 -7.99 -23.64
CA ARG A 294 8.65 -7.90 -25.10
C ARG A 294 9.97 -7.90 -25.87
N ASP A 295 9.98 -8.59 -27.01
CA ASP A 295 10.97 -8.35 -28.07
C ASP A 295 10.44 -7.24 -29.02
N GLU A 296 11.33 -6.49 -29.67
CA GLU A 296 10.98 -5.33 -30.52
C GLU A 296 10.39 -5.71 -31.89
N ASN A 297 10.38 -6.99 -32.23
CA ASN A 297 9.66 -7.50 -33.39
C ASN A 297 8.30 -8.04 -32.93
N ASP A 298 7.25 -7.24 -33.15
CA ASP A 298 5.81 -7.59 -33.23
C ASP A 298 5.32 -8.85 -32.49
N TRP A 299 4.43 -8.67 -31.49
CA TRP A 299 3.36 -9.53 -30.91
C TRP A 299 3.43 -11.09 -30.89
N GLU A 300 4.47 -11.71 -31.42
CA GLU A 300 4.68 -13.14 -31.52
C GLU A 300 5.93 -13.48 -30.69
N LEU A 301 5.70 -13.76 -29.41
CA LEU A 301 6.54 -14.73 -28.69
C LEU A 301 6.26 -16.12 -29.27
N GLU A 302 6.66 -16.37 -30.52
CA GLU A 302 6.82 -17.72 -31.06
C GLU A 302 8.15 -18.28 -30.58
N ASN A 303 8.19 -18.68 -29.31
CA ASN A 303 8.82 -19.94 -28.95
C ASN A 303 8.24 -20.45 -27.61
N GLY A 304 7.16 -21.22 -27.71
CA GLY A 304 6.62 -21.97 -26.56
C GLY A 304 5.57 -21.23 -25.73
N ASN A 305 4.43 -20.94 -26.35
CA ASN A 305 3.09 -20.96 -25.74
C ASN A 305 2.66 -20.07 -24.57
N GLU A 306 3.47 -19.19 -23.98
CA GLU A 306 2.98 -18.40 -22.83
C GLU A 306 3.42 -16.93 -22.83
N THR A 307 2.52 -16.04 -23.24
CA THR A 307 2.55 -14.62 -22.87
C THR A 307 2.03 -14.51 -21.45
N CYS A 308 2.94 -14.32 -20.49
CA CYS A 308 2.55 -14.11 -19.10
C CYS A 308 2.09 -12.65 -18.90
N ALA A 309 0.78 -12.41 -18.98
CA ALA A 309 0.18 -11.19 -18.45
C ALA A 309 0.11 -11.38 -16.92
N ALA A 310 1.07 -10.81 -16.18
CA ALA A 310 0.90 -10.72 -14.74
C ALA A 310 -0.37 -9.88 -14.50
N ASP A 311 -1.34 -10.44 -13.79
CA ASP A 311 -2.46 -9.68 -13.26
C ASP A 311 -1.92 -8.51 -12.39
N GLN A 312 -2.76 -7.70 -11.77
CA GLN A 312 -2.32 -6.61 -10.89
C GLN A 312 -1.28 -7.04 -9.80
N TYR A 313 -1.01 -8.35 -9.64
CA TYR A 313 -0.15 -8.98 -8.65
C TYR A 313 0.68 -10.13 -9.28
N ALA A 314 1.98 -10.16 -9.00
CA ALA A 314 2.82 -11.34 -9.24
C ALA A 314 3.49 -11.76 -7.93
N LEU A 315 3.08 -12.91 -7.39
CA LEU A 315 3.68 -13.55 -6.21
C LEU A 315 4.60 -14.67 -6.68
N PHE A 316 5.91 -14.59 -6.38
CA PHE A 316 6.86 -15.61 -6.77
C PHE A 316 6.84 -16.78 -5.77
N GLN A 317 6.19 -17.89 -6.15
CA GLN A 317 6.17 -19.09 -5.31
C GLN A 317 7.47 -19.91 -5.43
N LYS A 318 7.81 -20.61 -4.36
CA LYS A 318 8.93 -21.56 -4.30
C LYS A 318 8.49 -22.85 -4.98
N THR A 319 9.05 -23.19 -6.14
CA THR A 319 8.89 -24.53 -6.72
C THR A 319 9.59 -25.59 -5.86
N LEU A 320 9.10 -26.83 -5.89
CA LEU A 320 9.54 -27.92 -5.01
C LEU A 320 11.07 -28.14 -5.08
N GLN A 321 11.68 -28.12 -3.88
CA GLN A 321 13.07 -28.42 -3.49
C GLN A 321 14.16 -28.39 -4.59
N ASN A 322 14.96 -27.32 -4.53
CA ASN A 322 16.27 -27.08 -5.17
C ASN A 322 16.30 -26.37 -6.55
N ALA A 323 15.20 -25.83 -7.03
CA ALA A 323 15.25 -24.87 -8.14
C ALA A 323 15.59 -23.45 -7.64
N LEU A 324 16.41 -22.70 -8.41
CA LEU A 324 16.49 -21.24 -8.27
C LEU A 324 15.09 -20.63 -8.43
N ARG A 325 14.75 -19.57 -7.68
CA ARG A 325 13.54 -18.79 -8.01
C ARG A 325 13.74 -18.22 -9.43
N SER A 326 13.00 -18.76 -10.39
CA SER A 326 13.01 -18.32 -11.78
C SER A 326 11.58 -18.07 -12.21
N PHE A 327 11.39 -17.01 -13.00
CA PHE A 327 10.17 -16.82 -13.77
C PHE A 327 10.10 -17.94 -14.81
N ASP A 328 9.22 -18.93 -14.59
CA ASP A 328 9.14 -20.12 -15.44
C ASP A 328 8.32 -19.90 -16.72
N GLY A 329 7.62 -18.75 -16.81
CA GLY A 329 6.76 -18.44 -17.94
C GLY A 329 5.65 -19.47 -18.15
N LEU A 330 5.35 -20.31 -17.15
CA LEU A 330 4.34 -21.38 -17.22
C LEU A 330 3.23 -21.23 -16.17
N SER A 331 3.45 -20.38 -15.17
CA SER A 331 2.43 -19.99 -14.21
C SER A 331 2.53 -18.50 -13.86
N CYS A 332 1.62 -17.75 -14.46
CA CYS A 332 1.05 -16.54 -13.90
C CYS A 332 -0.32 -16.93 -13.31
#